data_AF-A0A1C5M1A3-F1
#
_entry.id   AF-A0A1C5M1A3-F1
#
_cell.length_a   1.000
_cell.length_b   1.000
_cell.length_c   1.000
_cell.angle_alpha   90.00
_cell.angle_beta   90.00
_cell.angle_gamma   90.00
#
_symmetry.space_group_name_H-M   'P 1'
#
loop_
_entity.id
_entity.type
_entity.pdbx_description
1 polymer ?
#
loop_
_entity_poly.entity_id
_entity_poly.type
_entity_poly.pdbx_seq_one_letter_code
_entity_poly.pdbx_strand_id
1 'polypeptide(L)' 'MNNKRSNQYVVYDKEENLIMVGNSAEITEKLGITIGTFYSYVSRGDSSNSNYRIYLIKEDE' A
#
# COMPACT_ATOMS: atom_id res chain seq x y z
N MET A 1 7.60 -18.04 -17.66
CA MET A 1 7.77 -17.06 -16.56
C MET A 1 6.42 -16.39 -16.35
N ASN A 2 5.77 -16.62 -15.20
CA ASN A 2 4.59 -15.84 -14.86
C ASN A 2 5.06 -14.40 -14.65
N ASN A 3 4.88 -13.54 -15.64
CA ASN A 3 4.87 -12.09 -15.43
C ASN A 3 3.62 -11.76 -14.62
N LYS A 4 3.57 -12.19 -13.34
CA LYS A 4 2.66 -11.62 -12.37
C LYS A 4 3.12 -10.18 -12.25
N ARG A 5 2.46 -9.26 -12.96
CA ARG A 5 2.59 -7.82 -12.72
C ARG A 5 2.46 -7.65 -11.21
N SER A 6 3.52 -7.19 -10.56
CA SER A 6 3.47 -6.93 -9.13
C SER A 6 2.42 -5.85 -8.92
N ASN A 7 1.37 -6.20 -8.17
CA ASN A 7 0.34 -5.27 -7.73
C ASN A 7 0.98 -3.93 -7.33
N GLN A 8 0.47 -2.84 -7.92
CA GLN A 8 0.85 -1.49 -7.55
C GLN A 8 -0.12 -0.97 -6.48
N TYR A 9 0.39 -0.19 -5.55
CA TYR A 9 -0.40 0.40 -4.48
C TYR A 9 -0.09 1.88 -4.36
N VAL A 10 -1.10 2.65 -3.98
CA VAL A 10 -0.98 4.06 -3.60
C VAL A 10 -1.08 4.20 -2.09
N VAL A 11 -0.21 5.01 -1.51
CA VAL A 11 -0.13 5.25 -0.06
C VAL A 11 -0.39 6.72 0.23
N TYR A 12 -1.35 6.96 1.12
CA TYR A 12 -1.63 8.27 1.69
C TYR A 12 -1.33 8.28 3.18
N ASP A 13 -0.96 9.45 3.72
CA ASP A 13 -0.99 9.68 5.17
C ASP A 13 -2.43 9.88 5.68
N LYS A 14 -2.57 10.07 7.00
CA LYS A 14 -3.85 10.33 7.66
C LYS A 14 -4.51 11.65 7.24
N GLU A 15 -3.76 12.59 6.67
CA GLU A 15 -4.21 13.90 6.20
C GLU A 15 -4.52 13.87 4.68
N GLU A 16 -4.56 12.66 4.11
CA GLU A 16 -4.84 12.40 2.69
C GLU A 16 -3.75 12.94 1.73
N ASN A 17 -2.55 13.22 2.24
CA ASN A 17 -1.43 13.56 1.37
C ASN A 17 -0.82 12.30 0.76
N LEU A 18 -0.57 12.35 -0.55
CA LEU A 18 0.11 11.28 -1.27
C LEU A 18 1.55 11.13 -0.78
N ILE A 19 1.90 9.95 -0.27
CA ILE A 19 3.26 9.61 0.14
C ILE A 19 4.03 8.98 -1.04
N MET A 20 3.45 7.95 -1.66
CA MET A 20 4.09 7.24 -2.77
C MET A 20 3.12 6.34 -3.53
N VAL A 21 3.56 5.93 -4.73
CA VAL A 21 3.02 4.79 -5.48
C VAL A 21 4.15 3.79 -5.69
N GLY A 22 3.88 2.51 -5.46
CA GLY A 22 4.88 1.46 -5.68
C GLY A 22 4.36 0.07 -5.37
N ASN A 23 5.24 -0.92 -5.49
CA ASN A 23 4.93 -2.29 -5.09
C ASN A 23 5.05 -2.47 -3.55
N SER A 24 4.60 -3.61 -3.05
CA SER A 24 4.60 -3.87 -1.61
C SER A 24 5.99 -3.85 -0.97
N ALA A 25 7.04 -4.28 -1.66
CA ALA A 25 8.40 -4.26 -1.13
C ALA A 25 8.91 -2.82 -0.98
N GLU A 26 8.76 -1.99 -2.01
CA GLU A 26 9.14 -0.57 -1.99
C GLU A 26 8.41 0.18 -0.87
N ILE A 27 7.13 -0.08 -0.68
CA ILE A 27 6.33 0.55 0.36
C ILE A 27 6.78 0.11 1.75
N THR A 28 7.02 -1.19 1.96
CA THR A 28 7.47 -1.69 3.26
C THR A 28 8.83 -1.11 3.66
N GLU A 29 9.74 -0.95 2.70
CA GLU A 29 11.05 -0.33 2.92
C GLU A 29 10.90 1.16 3.23
N LYS A 30 10.10 1.90 2.45
CA LYS A 30 9.88 3.34 2.64
C LYS A 30 9.23 3.67 3.99
N LEU A 31 8.24 2.87 4.40
CA LEU A 31 7.49 3.08 5.65
C LEU A 31 8.16 2.46 6.88
N GLY A 32 9.19 1.63 6.69
CA GLY A 32 9.85 0.90 7.78
C GLY A 32 8.92 -0.10 8.48
N ILE A 33 8.00 -0.73 7.75
CA ILE A 33 7.02 -1.69 8.29
C ILE A 33 7.23 -3.10 7.72
N THR A 34 6.71 -4.10 8.42
CA THR A 34 6.74 -5.48 7.90
C THR A 34 5.70 -5.68 6.79
N ILE A 35 5.92 -6.68 5.93
CA ILE A 35 4.96 -7.08 4.90
C ILE A 35 3.59 -7.50 5.48
N GLY A 36 3.58 -8.08 6.69
CA GLY A 36 2.34 -8.43 7.39
C GLY A 36 1.56 -7.19 7.83
N THR A 37 2.26 -6.17 8.33
CA THR A 37 1.68 -4.86 8.66
C THR A 37 1.12 -4.19 7.41
N PHE A 38 1.86 -4.22 6.30
CA PHE A 38 1.40 -3.69 5.01
C PHE A 38 0.06 -4.30 4.58
N TYR A 39 -0.05 -5.63 4.54
CA TYR A 39 -1.32 -6.28 4.17
C TYR A 39 -2.43 -6.03 5.18
N SER A 40 -2.09 -5.85 6.46
CA SER A 40 -3.06 -5.41 7.47
C SER A 40 -3.64 -4.04 7.14
N TYR A 41 -2.81 -3.08 6.71
CA TYR A 41 -3.27 -1.75 6.29
C TYR A 41 -4.11 -1.81 5.02
N VAL A 42 -3.66 -2.54 4.00
CA VAL A 42 -4.43 -2.75 2.76
C VAL A 42 -5.81 -3.36 3.06
N SER A 43 -5.87 -4.38 3.93
CA SER A 43 -7.13 -5.05 4.29
C SER A 43 -8.05 -4.20 5.16
N ARG A 44 -7.49 -3.30 5.97
CA ARG A 44 -8.25 -2.45 6.90
C ARG A 44 -8.78 -1.18 6.25
N GLY A 45 -8.25 -0.79 5.09
CA GLY A 45 -8.64 0.43 4.39
C GLY A 45 -8.50 1.66 5.28
N ASP A 46 -9.62 2.35 5.54
CA ASP A 46 -9.72 3.59 6.31
C ASP A 46 -9.77 3.42 7.83
N SER A 47 -9.48 2.23 8.37
CA SER A 47 -9.59 2.01 9.81
C SER A 47 -8.72 3.00 10.59
N SER A 48 -9.36 3.84 11.40
CA SER A 48 -8.82 5.06 12.04
C SER A 48 -7.63 4.87 12.99
N ASN A 49 -7.10 3.64 13.13
CA ASN A 49 -5.92 3.33 13.93
C ASN A 49 -4.65 3.11 13.08
N SER A 50 -4.72 3.25 11.75
CA SER A 50 -3.54 3.17 10.88
C SER A 50 -3.06 4.58 10.53
N ASN A 51 -1.75 4.84 10.64
CA ASN A 51 -1.16 6.13 10.24
C ASN A 51 -1.20 6.36 8.72
N TYR A 52 -1.51 5.32 7.95
CA TYR A 52 -1.45 5.29 6.50
C TYR A 52 -2.71 4.62 5.92
N ARG A 53 -3.15 5.11 4.77
CA ARG A 53 -4.17 4.48 3.94
C ARG A 53 -3.51 3.93 2.68
N ILE A 54 -3.66 2.63 2.42
CA ILE A 54 -3.01 1.96 1.30
C ILE A 54 -4.07 1.32 0.41
N TYR A 55 -4.11 1.70 -0.85
CA TYR A 55 -5.07 1.19 -1.83
C TYR A 55 -4.36 0.45 -2.95
N LEU A 56 -4.91 -0.70 -3.33
CA LEU A 56 -4.48 -1.42 -4.53
C LEU A 56 -4.92 -0.62 -5.77
N ILE A 57 -3.96 -0.27 -6.62
CA ILE A 57 -4.23 0.25 -7.96
C ILE A 57 -4.62 -0.95 -8.82
N LYS A 58 -5.91 -1.09 -9.11
CA LYS A 58 -6.36 -2.01 -10.15
C LYS A 58 -6.19 -1.28 -11.48
N GLU A 59 -5.42 -1.85 -12.40
CA GLU A 59 -5.59 -1.49 -13.81
C GLU A 59 -6.97 -2.04 -14.19
N ASP A 60 -7.91 -1.17 -14.54
CA ASP A 60 -9.13 -1.58 -15.24
C ASP A 60 -8.70 -2.32 -16.52
N GLU A 61 -9.16 -3.57 -16.67
CA GLU A 61 -8.96 -4.41 -17.87
C GLU A 61 -9.65 -3.83 -19.11
#